data_AF-A0A6V8NYJ3-F1
#
_entry.id   AF-A0A6V8NYJ3-F1
#
_cell.length_a   1.000
_cell.length_b   1.000
_cell.length_c   1.000
_cell.angle_alpha   90.00
_cell.angle_beta   90.00
_cell.angle_gamma   90.00
#
_symmetry.space_group_name_H-M   'P 1'
#
loop_
_entity.id
_entity.type
_entity.pdbx_description
1 polymer ?
#
loop_
_entity_poly.entity_id
_entity_poly.type
_entity_poly.pdbx_seq_one_letter_code
_entity_poly.pdbx_strand_id
1 'polypeptide(L)'
;MKRELWTANPTIEVMADVNAVPPAGIEGLEVRDDGTEREGKKCLGPLAIGSLKMRTHKECLRRLFTRNDLILDIKEVYEVSKECRG
;
A
#
# COMPACT_ATOMS: atom_id res chain seq x y z
N MET A 1 9.58 -12.77 -4.67
CA MET A 1 10.44 -12.25 -5.75
C MET A 1 11.84 -12.11 -5.20
N LYS A 2 12.82 -12.80 -5.81
CA LYS A 2 14.20 -12.77 -5.32
C LYS A 2 14.86 -11.42 -5.52
N ARG A 3 15.81 -11.06 -4.65
CA ARG A 3 16.46 -9.74 -4.69
C ARG A 3 17.14 -9.46 -6.02
N GLU A 4 17.87 -10.43 -6.57
CA GLU A 4 18.68 -10.26 -7.78
C GLU A 4 17.83 -9.93 -9.01
N LEU A 5 16.57 -10.38 -9.04
CA LEU A 5 15.67 -10.17 -10.17
C LEU A 5 15.21 -8.72 -10.28
N TRP A 6 14.92 -8.08 -9.14
CA TRP A 6 14.39 -6.73 -9.16
C TRP A 6 15.51 -5.69 -9.14
N THR A 7 16.62 -5.93 -8.45
CA THR A 7 17.72 -4.96 -8.37
C THR A 7 18.37 -4.73 -9.73
N ALA A 8 18.57 -5.79 -10.51
CA ALA A 8 19.16 -5.73 -11.85
C ALA A 8 18.22 -5.15 -12.92
N ASN A 9 16.93 -4.97 -12.62
CA ASN A 9 15.96 -4.46 -13.58
C ASN A 9 15.96 -2.92 -13.58
N PRO A 10 16.40 -2.27 -14.67
CA PRO A 10 16.49 -0.81 -14.73
C PRO A 10 15.14 -0.12 -14.94
N THR A 11 14.09 -0.85 -15.31
CA THR A 11 12.76 -0.26 -15.60
C THR A 11 11.83 -0.27 -14.38
N ILE A 12 12.23 -0.91 -13.28
CA ILE A 12 11.45 -0.87 -12.03
C ILE A 12 11.78 0.42 -11.28
N GLU A 13 10.77 1.26 -11.09
CA GLU A 13 10.88 2.52 -10.33
C GLU A 13 10.31 2.40 -8.91
N VAL A 14 9.23 1.62 -8.75
CA VAL A 14 8.50 1.47 -7.49
C VAL A 14 8.16 0.01 -7.25
N MET A 15 8.26 -0.42 -6.00
CA MET A 15 7.94 -1.75 -5.54
C MET A 15 7.07 -1.68 -4.30
N ALA A 16 6.07 -2.56 -4.21
CA ALA A 16 5.15 -2.63 -3.09
C ALA A 16 4.93 -4.08 -2.69
N ASP A 17 5.14 -4.40 -1.42
CA ASP A 17 4.83 -5.70 -0.83
C ASP A 17 3.69 -5.55 0.19
N VAL A 18 2.64 -6.35 0.03
CA VAL A 18 1.48 -6.38 0.95
C VAL A 18 1.58 -7.51 1.97
N ASN A 19 2.59 -8.39 1.87
CA ASN A 19 2.77 -9.50 2.78
C ASN A 19 3.53 -9.06 4.04
N ALA A 20 2.85 -9.08 5.19
CA ALA A 20 3.45 -8.77 6.50
C ALA A 20 4.07 -9.99 7.21
N VAL A 21 3.86 -11.20 6.69
CA VAL A 21 4.25 -12.46 7.34
C VAL A 21 5.46 -13.07 6.63
N PRO A 22 6.52 -13.50 7.36
CA PRO A 22 7.68 -14.13 6.74
C PRO A 22 7.35 -15.43 5.98
N PRO A 23 8.07 -15.71 4.87
CA PRO A 23 9.05 -14.85 4.22
C PRO A 23 8.40 -13.67 3.48
N ALA A 24 9.11 -12.55 3.35
CA ALA A 24 8.64 -11.40 2.57
C ALA A 24 8.25 -11.82 1.14
N GLY A 25 7.21 -11.19 0.59
CA GLY A 25 6.80 -11.41 -0.80
C GLY A 25 7.86 -10.91 -1.79
N ILE A 26 8.56 -9.84 -1.43
CA ILE A 26 9.70 -9.29 -2.19
C ILE A 26 10.93 -9.24 -1.27
N GLU A 27 11.95 -10.00 -1.60
CA GLU A 27 13.18 -10.05 -0.81
C GLU A 27 13.91 -8.70 -0.82
N GLY A 28 14.37 -8.26 0.35
CA GLY A 28 15.10 -7.00 0.52
C GLY A 28 14.21 -5.77 0.75
N LEU A 29 12.87 -5.90 0.64
CA LEU A 29 11.95 -4.88 1.15
C LEU A 29 11.76 -5.07 2.65
N GLU A 30 11.70 -3.96 3.37
CA GLU A 30 11.42 -3.95 4.79
C GLU A 30 9.93 -3.75 5.06
N VAL A 31 9.46 -4.35 6.15
CA VAL A 31 8.06 -4.29 6.59
C VAL A 31 7.54 -2.84 6.76
N ARG A 32 8.45 -1.92 7.07
CA ARG A 32 8.20 -0.49 7.35
C ARG A 32 8.57 0.46 6.22
N ASP A 33 8.99 -0.03 5.06
CA ASP A 33 9.34 0.88 3.96
C ASP A 33 8.14 1.75 3.57
N ASP A 34 8.34 3.06 3.50
CA ASP A 34 7.30 4.03 3.14
C ASP A 34 7.87 5.02 2.13
N GLY A 35 7.99 4.57 0.88
CA GLY A 35 8.68 5.31 -0.17
C GLY A 35 10.20 5.33 -0.01
N THR A 36 10.75 4.50 0.90
CA THR A 36 12.19 4.36 1.14
C THR A 36 12.89 3.93 -0.15
N GLU A 37 13.99 4.60 -0.49
CA GLU A 37 14.78 4.23 -1.66
C GLU A 37 15.73 3.07 -1.34
N ARG A 38 15.68 2.01 -2.16
CA ARG A 38 16.59 0.86 -2.09
C ARG A 38 17.01 0.49 -3.50
N GLU A 39 18.32 0.40 -3.74
CA GLU A 39 18.87 -0.04 -5.03
C GLU A 39 18.31 0.81 -6.21
N GLY A 40 18.12 2.12 -5.95
CA GLY A 40 17.55 3.09 -6.89
C GLY A 40 16.04 2.97 -7.14
N LYS A 41 15.28 2.30 -6.26
CA LYS A 41 13.84 2.07 -6.41
C LYS A 41 13.09 2.47 -5.14
N LYS A 42 11.88 3.01 -5.28
CA LYS A 42 11.03 3.35 -4.13
C LYS A 42 10.31 2.10 -3.63
N CYS A 43 10.49 1.78 -2.36
CA CYS A 43 9.91 0.60 -1.73
C CYS A 43 8.76 0.98 -0.80
N LEU A 44 7.67 0.20 -0.86
CA LEU A 44 6.52 0.29 0.03
C LEU A 44 6.33 -1.06 0.70
N GLY A 45 6.45 -1.07 2.01
CA GLY A 45 6.27 -2.23 2.86
C GLY A 45 4.81 -2.41 3.30
N PRO A 46 4.48 -3.61 3.80
CA PRO A 46 3.14 -3.98 4.23
C PRO A 46 2.57 -3.08 5.33
N LEU A 47 3.38 -2.49 6.22
CA LEU A 47 2.87 -1.58 7.26
C LEU A 47 2.52 -0.20 6.70
N ALA A 48 3.30 0.32 5.76
CA ALA A 48 2.97 1.59 5.11
C ALA A 48 1.64 1.46 4.36
N ILE A 49 1.48 0.40 3.55
CA ILE A 49 0.25 0.10 2.83
C ILE A 49 -0.91 -0.18 3.80
N GLY A 50 -0.66 -0.99 4.84
CA GLY A 50 -1.64 -1.36 5.85
C GLY A 50 -2.17 -0.15 6.63
N SER A 51 -1.34 0.85 6.89
CA SER A 51 -1.72 2.08 7.59
C SER A 51 -2.75 2.90 6.77
N LEU A 52 -2.49 3.12 5.47
CA LEU A 52 -3.42 3.81 4.57
C LEU A 52 -4.72 3.01 4.39
N LYS A 53 -4.61 1.68 4.26
CA LYS A 53 -5.76 0.77 4.17
C LYS A 53 -6.65 0.88 5.40
N MET A 54 -6.07 0.94 6.60
CA MET A 54 -6.82 1.09 7.84
C MET A 54 -7.50 2.44 7.98
N ARG A 55 -6.85 3.54 7.59
CA ARG A 55 -7.46 4.87 7.58
C ARG A 55 -8.65 4.93 6.62
N THR A 56 -8.44 4.48 5.38
CA THR A 56 -9.48 4.41 4.34
C THR A 56 -10.67 3.57 4.80
N HIS A 57 -10.42 2.39 5.37
CA HIS A 57 -11.50 1.51 5.85
C HIS A 57 -12.33 2.16 6.95
N LYS A 58 -11.68 2.80 7.94
CA LYS A 58 -12.39 3.49 9.03
C LYS A 58 -13.23 4.66 8.50
N GLU A 59 -12.71 5.39 7.53
CA GLU A 59 -13.42 6.51 6.91
C GLU A 59 -14.64 6.02 6.09
N CYS A 60 -14.49 4.96 5.31
CA CYS A 60 -15.63 4.32 4.63
C CYS A 60 -16.73 3.92 5.61
N LEU A 61 -16.37 3.29 6.74
CA LEU A 61 -17.34 2.94 7.79
C LEU A 61 -18.04 4.18 8.35
N ARG A 62 -17.31 5.27 8.63
CA ARG A 62 -17.93 6.53 9.08
C ARG A 62 -18.95 7.07 8.08
N ARG A 63 -18.64 7.03 6.78
CA ARG A 63 -19.55 7.51 5.72
C ARG A 63 -20.86 6.75 5.68
N LEU A 64 -20.84 5.43 5.87
CA LEU A 64 -22.07 4.61 5.91
C LEU A 64 -23.05 5.02 7.02
N PHE A 65 -22.58 5.69 8.08
CA PHE A 65 -23.46 6.24 9.13
C PHE A 65 -24.00 7.64 8.81
N THR A 66 -23.60 8.25 7.68
CA THR A 66 -24.09 9.57 7.26
C THR A 66 -25.29 9.50 6.32
N ARG A 67 -25.43 8.39 5.59
CA ARG A 67 -26.43 8.16 4.54
C ARG A 67 -26.69 6.66 4.36
N ASN A 68 -27.94 6.29 4.07
CA ASN A 68 -28.37 4.89 3.94
C ASN A 68 -28.38 4.36 2.49
N ASP A 69 -28.01 5.20 1.52
CA ASP A 69 -28.02 4.91 0.08
C ASP A 69 -26.61 4.86 -0.54
N LEU A 70 -25.57 4.92 0.30
CA LEU A 70 -24.18 4.87 -0.16
C LEU A 70 -23.78 3.46 -0.59
N ILE A 71 -23.19 3.37 -1.78
CA ILE A 71 -22.50 2.18 -2.28
C ILE A 71 -21.02 2.55 -2.34
N LEU A 72 -20.20 1.89 -1.52
CA LEU A 72 -18.76 2.11 -1.46
C LEU A 72 -18.04 0.93 -2.10
N ASP A 73 -17.91 0.96 -3.43
CA ASP A 73 -17.16 -0.03 -4.20
C ASP A 73 -15.77 0.54 -4.56
N ILE A 74 -15.01 -0.15 -5.40
CA ILE A 74 -13.61 0.14 -5.70
C ILE A 74 -13.34 1.60 -6.06
N LYS A 75 -14.24 2.25 -6.83
CA LYS A 75 -14.06 3.64 -7.26
C LYS A 75 -14.22 4.61 -6.09
N GLU A 76 -15.29 4.45 -5.31
CA GLU A 76 -15.60 5.30 -4.17
C GLU A 76 -14.56 5.11 -3.06
N VAL A 77 -14.16 3.87 -2.78
CA VAL A 77 -13.10 3.55 -1.81
C VAL A 77 -11.75 4.12 -2.27
N TYR A 78 -11.46 4.11 -3.57
CA TYR A 78 -10.25 4.73 -4.11
C TYR A 78 -10.24 6.24 -3.90
N GLU A 79 -11.35 6.94 -4.15
CA GLU A 79 -11.46 8.38 -3.86
C GLU A 79 -11.30 8.68 -2.36
N VAL A 80 -11.97 7.90 -1.49
CA VAL A 80 -11.78 8.00 -0.02
C VAL A 80 -10.30 7.82 0.35
N SER A 81 -9.61 6.88 -0.30
CA SER A 81 -8.19 6.62 -0.03
C SER A 81 -7.29 7.80 -0.39
N LYS A 82 -7.63 8.57 -1.44
CA LYS A 82 -6.89 9.80 -1.80
C LYS A 82 -7.06 10.90 -0.77
N GLU A 83 -8.27 11.05 -0.22
CA GLU A 83 -8.56 12.01 0.86
C GLU A 83 -7.82 11.61 2.16
N CYS A 84 -7.62 10.32 2.37
CA CYS A 84 -6.89 9.77 3.51
C CYS A 84 -5.34 9.83 3.36
N ARG A 85 -4.81 10.32 2.23
CA ARG A 85 -3.37 10.53 2.04
C ARG A 85 -2.94 11.78 2.82
N GLY A 86 -2.31 11.55 3.96
CA GLY A 86 -1.68 12.57 4.82
C GLY A 86 -0.58 11.93 5.64
#